data_AF-A0A1E5A5X0-F1
#
_entry.id   AF-A0A1E5A5X0-F1
#
_cell.length_a   1.000
_cell.length_b   1.000
_cell.length_c   1.000
_cell.angle_alpha   90.00
_cell.angle_beta   90.00
_cell.angle_gamma   90.00
#
_symmetry.space_group_name_H-M   'P 1'
#
loop_
_entity.id
_entity.type
_entity.pdbx_description
1 polymer ?
#
loop_
_entity_poly.entity_id
_entity_poly.type
_entity_poly.pdbx_seq_one_letter_code
_entity_poly.pdbx_strand_id
1 'polypeptide(L)'
;MVEVSTTDVKNTASQTIGGGLDSALTGVARLTSSDADSDDTVDVQQSELVRLWNDDAREFVRLSLALDNDENTTRTGNRVTIDPDEIALCSEDSEGMSADSTTFEQCQALVREMKVTIDVTGESSGMVTYLFQDSPLVAVGYSETLSSFELNFGSLNALLNAEMARDPDNSEISSPFATFQGAMKLTAEATNVTSGAEAATLSLEVSQPILIVSADAVTRIARDAGKLFEMSVDAGNDNGSITLDVGALEASSARGDSQLSYDLSGLSATIELVNNADQLTVSNLSVGESPLRIALDNSDVAVVGLDAFGFTVTEQGGEFVLDGDLDLRLVLNEILDNDTVVDSMSSLLELTVPAGTVLRKQANGAIEVAGGGPVNYSLTTADGVNQLVLDVGECGDNGADDQLQRVNCN
;
A
#
# COMPACT_ATOMS: atom_id res chain seq x y z
N MET A 1 23.21 -31.97 8.57
CA MET A 1 21.95 -31.35 9.02
C MET A 1 22.09 -31.25 10.53
N VAL A 2 22.29 -30.04 11.06
CA VAL A 2 22.43 -29.84 12.50
C VAL A 2 21.04 -30.04 13.11
N GLU A 3 20.93 -30.94 14.07
CA GLU A 3 19.68 -31.23 14.76
C GLU A 3 19.45 -30.11 15.79
N VAL A 4 18.95 -28.96 15.33
CA VAL A 4 18.63 -27.82 16.19
C VAL A 4 17.47 -28.20 17.11
N SER A 5 17.62 -28.02 18.42
CA SER A 5 16.59 -28.42 19.39
C SER A 5 15.29 -27.64 19.17
N THR A 6 14.14 -28.20 19.57
CA THR A 6 12.84 -27.51 19.46
C THR A 6 12.85 -26.19 20.22
N THR A 7 13.44 -26.16 21.43
CA THR A 7 13.57 -24.94 22.25
C THR A 7 14.40 -23.88 21.54
N ASP A 8 15.53 -24.24 20.92
CA ASP A 8 16.36 -23.30 20.16
C ASP A 8 15.59 -22.74 18.97
N VAL A 9 14.87 -23.57 18.22
CA VAL A 9 14.03 -23.12 17.09
C VAL A 9 13.01 -22.07 17.53
N LYS A 10 12.29 -22.32 18.64
CA LYS A 10 11.28 -21.39 19.16
C LYS A 10 11.91 -20.07 19.62
N ASN A 11 13.02 -20.14 20.34
CA ASN A 11 13.75 -18.96 20.80
C ASN A 11 14.29 -18.14 19.62
N THR A 12 14.88 -18.78 18.63
CA THR A 12 15.39 -18.11 17.43
C THR A 12 14.26 -17.46 16.64
N ALA A 13 13.14 -18.16 16.42
CA ALA A 13 11.97 -17.57 15.77
C ALA A 13 11.49 -16.32 16.53
N SER A 14 11.29 -16.42 17.86
CA SER A 14 10.86 -15.29 18.69
C SER A 14 11.82 -14.09 18.66
N GLN A 15 13.13 -14.32 18.55
CA GLN A 15 14.16 -13.27 18.56
C GLN A 15 14.37 -12.64 17.18
N THR A 16 14.16 -13.40 16.11
CA THR A 16 14.47 -12.97 14.73
C THR A 16 13.25 -12.41 14.00
N ILE A 17 12.03 -12.77 14.42
CA ILE A 17 10.81 -12.15 13.89
C ILE A 17 10.90 -10.62 14.04
N GLY A 18 10.77 -9.91 12.93
CA GLY A 18 10.87 -8.44 12.85
C GLY A 18 12.29 -7.87 12.76
N GLY A 19 13.35 -8.67 12.90
CA GLY A 19 14.74 -8.17 12.82
C GLY A 19 15.10 -7.58 11.44
N GLY A 20 14.59 -8.19 10.36
CA GLY A 20 14.73 -7.66 9.01
C GLY A 20 13.92 -6.37 8.80
N LEU A 21 12.77 -6.22 9.47
CA LEU A 21 11.96 -5.00 9.42
C LEU A 21 12.66 -3.83 10.11
N ASP A 22 13.22 -4.04 11.31
CA ASP A 22 13.97 -3.00 12.02
C ASP A 22 15.18 -2.50 11.22
N SER A 23 15.92 -3.44 10.64
CA SER A 23 17.07 -3.14 9.77
C SER A 23 16.67 -2.36 8.52
N ALA A 24 15.58 -2.78 7.84
CA ALA A 24 15.09 -2.11 6.65
C ALA A 24 14.54 -0.70 6.95
N LEU A 25 13.76 -0.55 8.03
CA LEU A 25 13.21 0.76 8.45
C LEU A 25 14.31 1.75 8.82
N THR A 26 15.38 1.29 9.48
CA THR A 26 16.56 2.11 9.78
C THR A 26 17.24 2.60 8.50
N GLY A 27 17.39 1.72 7.51
CA GLY A 27 17.94 2.10 6.20
C GLY A 27 17.06 3.13 5.47
N VAL A 28 15.75 2.92 5.49
CA VAL A 28 14.75 3.85 4.89
C VAL A 28 14.75 5.22 5.58
N ALA A 29 14.75 5.26 6.91
CA ALA A 29 14.67 6.50 7.66
C ALA A 29 15.83 7.47 7.35
N ARG A 30 17.04 6.94 7.12
CA ARG A 30 18.21 7.75 6.77
C ARG A 30 18.11 8.47 5.43
N LEU A 31 17.37 7.93 4.45
CA LEU A 31 17.11 8.66 3.20
C LEU A 31 16.15 9.84 3.41
N THR A 32 15.21 9.72 4.35
CA THR A 32 14.21 10.76 4.59
C THR A 32 14.72 11.90 5.48
N SER A 33 15.78 11.66 6.26
CA SER A 33 16.48 12.69 7.01
C SER A 33 17.44 13.43 6.09
N SER A 34 16.98 14.53 5.49
CA SER A 34 17.79 15.39 4.61
C SER A 34 18.89 16.19 5.34
N ASP A 35 19.16 15.91 6.61
CA ASP A 35 20.21 16.59 7.38
C ASP A 35 21.39 15.65 7.62
N ALA A 36 22.44 15.83 6.83
CA ALA A 36 23.74 15.23 7.10
C ALA A 36 24.47 15.87 8.31
N ASP A 37 23.90 16.90 8.94
CA ASP A 37 24.54 17.73 9.98
C ASP A 37 23.68 17.97 11.25
N SER A 38 22.46 17.45 11.33
CA SER A 38 21.70 17.46 12.59
C SER A 38 21.81 16.09 13.26
N ASP A 39 22.23 16.10 14.53
CA ASP A 39 22.17 14.99 15.47
C ASP A 39 20.70 14.57 15.77
N ASP A 40 19.73 15.06 14.99
CA ASP A 40 18.35 14.61 14.95
C ASP A 40 18.32 13.31 14.14
N THR A 41 18.77 12.23 14.78
CA THR A 41 18.30 10.90 14.41
C THR A 41 16.78 11.00 14.33
N VAL A 42 16.19 10.77 13.15
CA VAL A 42 14.78 10.41 13.06
C VAL A 42 14.63 9.25 14.02
N ASP A 43 13.98 9.49 15.16
CA ASP A 43 13.84 8.50 16.20
C ASP A 43 12.79 7.50 15.71
N VAL A 44 13.22 6.59 14.84
CA VAL A 44 12.39 5.51 14.26
C VAL A 44 11.74 4.70 15.40
N GLN A 45 12.35 4.70 16.59
CA GLN A 45 11.82 4.06 17.79
C GLN A 45 10.57 4.74 18.36
N GLN A 46 10.23 5.96 17.92
CA GLN A 46 8.98 6.66 18.30
C GLN A 46 7.86 6.55 17.27
N SER A 47 8.08 5.92 16.12
CA SER A 47 6.97 5.63 15.22
C SER A 47 5.98 4.67 15.91
N GLU A 48 4.68 4.97 15.83
CA GLU A 48 3.64 4.13 16.46
C GLU A 48 3.73 2.68 15.98
N LEU A 49 4.16 2.45 14.74
CA LEU A 49 4.40 1.12 14.16
C LEU A 49 5.51 0.35 14.89
N VAL A 50 6.63 1.01 15.24
CA VAL A 50 7.74 0.37 15.97
C VAL A 50 7.38 0.14 17.43
N ARG A 51 6.59 1.02 18.04
CA ARG A 51 6.06 0.81 19.40
C ARG A 51 5.07 -0.35 19.48
N LEU A 52 4.09 -0.41 18.57
CA LEU A 52 3.12 -1.52 18.46
C LEU A 52 3.83 -2.87 18.24
N TRP A 53 4.93 -2.86 17.47
CA TRP A 53 5.75 -4.04 17.26
C TRP A 53 6.56 -4.46 18.50
N ASN A 54 7.11 -3.49 19.25
CA ASN A 54 8.09 -3.80 20.29
C ASN A 54 7.49 -4.27 21.63
N ASP A 55 6.29 -3.82 22.01
CA ASP A 55 5.71 -4.16 23.31
C ASP A 55 4.66 -5.30 23.19
N ASP A 56 3.56 -5.08 22.47
CA ASP A 56 2.44 -6.03 22.44
C ASP A 56 2.69 -7.24 21.52
N ALA A 57 3.26 -7.02 20.34
CA ALA A 57 3.47 -8.10 19.38
C ALA A 57 4.54 -9.10 19.84
N ARG A 58 5.58 -8.64 20.55
CA ARG A 58 6.63 -9.52 21.09
C ARG A 58 6.09 -10.44 22.18
N GLU A 59 5.25 -9.91 23.06
CA GLU A 59 4.67 -10.71 24.13
C GLU A 59 3.67 -11.73 23.57
N PHE A 60 2.84 -11.33 22.60
CA PHE A 60 1.99 -12.26 21.86
C PHE A 60 2.80 -13.39 21.19
N VAL A 61 3.92 -13.06 20.52
CA VAL A 61 4.81 -14.08 19.92
C VAL A 61 5.40 -14.99 21.00
N ARG A 62 5.87 -14.44 22.12
CA ARG A 62 6.45 -15.20 23.23
C ARG A 62 5.45 -16.21 23.82
N LEU A 63 4.23 -15.75 24.08
CA LEU A 63 3.13 -16.55 24.63
C LEU A 63 2.63 -17.60 23.62
N SER A 64 2.39 -17.20 22.38
CA SER A 64 1.88 -18.09 21.32
C SER A 64 2.86 -19.16 20.89
N LEU A 65 4.16 -18.91 21.03
CA LEU A 65 5.20 -19.91 20.80
C LEU A 65 5.43 -20.83 22.02
N ALA A 66 4.74 -20.62 23.14
CA ALA A 66 4.91 -21.42 24.36
C ALA A 66 6.39 -21.55 24.77
N LEU A 67 7.12 -20.43 24.85
CA LEU A 67 8.55 -20.46 25.21
C LEU A 67 8.80 -21.02 26.62
N ASP A 68 7.82 -20.89 27.51
CA ASP A 68 7.92 -21.33 28.91
C ASP A 68 7.41 -22.77 29.15
N ASN A 69 6.76 -23.39 28.17
CA ASN A 69 6.18 -24.74 28.29
C ASN A 69 6.28 -25.55 27.00
N ASP A 70 6.84 -26.77 27.09
CA ASP A 70 6.96 -27.69 25.95
C ASP A 70 5.81 -28.71 25.87
N GLU A 71 4.92 -28.80 26.87
CA GLU A 71 3.86 -29.83 26.94
C GLU A 71 2.90 -29.79 25.74
N ASN A 72 2.69 -28.60 25.17
CA ASN A 72 1.82 -28.36 24.02
C ASN A 72 2.58 -28.30 22.68
N THR A 73 3.86 -28.70 22.65
CA THR A 73 4.70 -28.63 21.46
C THR A 73 5.01 -30.02 20.93
N THR A 74 4.79 -30.23 19.63
CA THR A 74 5.22 -31.44 18.91
C THR A 74 6.12 -31.07 17.74
N ARG A 75 7.04 -31.97 17.36
CA ARG A 75 7.94 -31.76 16.22
C ARG A 75 7.95 -32.97 15.29
N THR A 76 7.78 -32.72 14.00
CA THR A 76 7.91 -33.71 12.94
C THR A 76 8.89 -33.19 11.88
N GLY A 77 10.13 -33.69 11.89
CA GLY A 77 11.18 -33.21 10.99
C GLY A 77 11.51 -31.73 11.25
N ASN A 78 11.35 -30.90 10.22
CA ASN A 78 11.57 -29.44 10.29
C ASN A 78 10.33 -28.64 10.71
N ARG A 79 9.19 -29.30 10.93
CA ARG A 79 7.97 -28.65 11.37
C ARG A 79 7.78 -28.82 12.87
N VAL A 80 7.67 -27.69 13.58
CA VAL A 80 7.20 -27.62 14.96
C VAL A 80 5.72 -27.24 14.93
N THR A 81 4.93 -27.80 15.83
CA THR A 81 3.50 -27.54 15.98
C THR A 81 3.21 -27.28 17.45
N ILE A 82 2.57 -26.16 17.74
CA ILE A 82 2.34 -25.62 19.07
C ILE A 82 0.83 -25.38 19.21
N ASP A 83 0.28 -25.84 20.33
CA ASP A 83 -1.06 -25.49 20.80
C ASP A 83 -0.92 -24.36 21.85
N PRO A 84 -1.28 -23.11 21.52
CA PRO A 84 -1.03 -21.97 22.40
C PRO A 84 -1.70 -22.12 23.77
N ASP A 85 -1.07 -21.58 24.82
CA ASP A 85 -1.67 -21.57 26.15
C ASP A 85 -2.79 -20.51 26.21
N GLU A 86 -4.03 -20.99 26.17
CA GLU A 86 -5.26 -20.21 26.26
C GLU A 86 -5.37 -19.38 27.55
N ILE A 87 -4.82 -19.84 28.67
CA ILE A 87 -4.85 -19.10 29.93
C ILE A 87 -3.85 -17.96 29.85
N ALA A 88 -2.64 -18.25 29.38
CA ALA A 88 -1.58 -17.25 29.31
C ALA A 88 -1.94 -16.13 28.31
N LEU A 89 -2.38 -16.49 27.09
CA LEU A 89 -2.77 -15.51 26.06
C LEU A 89 -3.98 -14.65 26.45
N CYS A 90 -4.95 -15.21 27.17
CA CYS A 90 -6.15 -14.47 27.57
C CYS A 90 -6.01 -13.76 28.92
N SER A 91 -4.88 -13.94 29.63
CA SER A 91 -4.69 -13.36 30.96
C SER A 91 -4.37 -11.87 30.94
N GLU A 92 -3.82 -11.33 29.85
CA GLU A 92 -3.45 -9.90 29.76
C GLU A 92 -4.69 -8.98 29.67
N ASP A 93 -5.79 -9.44 29.07
CA ASP A 93 -7.08 -8.75 29.06
C ASP A 93 -7.69 -8.60 30.47
N SER A 94 -7.11 -9.25 31.49
CA SER A 94 -7.62 -9.25 32.86
C SER A 94 -6.95 -8.26 33.83
N GLU A 95 -5.85 -7.59 33.44
CA GLU A 95 -5.06 -6.79 34.39
C GLU A 95 -5.57 -5.36 34.64
N GLY A 96 -6.58 -4.86 33.91
CA GLY A 96 -7.04 -3.47 34.05
C GLY A 96 -8.55 -3.26 34.16
N MET A 97 -9.35 -4.24 33.75
CA MET A 97 -10.81 -4.21 33.85
C MET A 97 -11.22 -5.36 34.76
N SER A 98 -12.32 -5.24 35.49
CA SER A 98 -12.99 -6.42 36.01
C SER A 98 -13.39 -7.26 34.80
N ALA A 99 -12.49 -8.11 34.29
CA ALA A 99 -12.75 -8.96 33.15
C ALA A 99 -14.00 -9.76 33.54
N ASP A 100 -15.09 -9.45 32.86
CA ASP A 100 -16.30 -10.24 32.99
C ASP A 100 -15.89 -11.67 32.63
N SER A 101 -16.26 -12.65 33.44
CA SER A 101 -15.84 -14.05 33.21
C SER A 101 -16.15 -14.51 31.79
N THR A 102 -17.19 -13.90 31.20
CA THR A 102 -17.63 -14.05 29.81
C THR A 102 -16.55 -13.69 28.79
N THR A 103 -15.88 -12.53 28.91
CA THR A 103 -14.85 -12.08 27.94
C THR A 103 -13.62 -12.99 27.98
N PHE A 104 -13.20 -13.41 29.17
CA PHE A 104 -12.11 -14.36 29.34
C PHE A 104 -12.44 -15.74 28.74
N GLU A 105 -13.65 -16.26 29.00
CA GLU A 105 -14.12 -17.51 28.40
C GLU A 105 -14.24 -17.44 26.87
N GLN A 106 -14.67 -16.28 26.34
CA GLN A 106 -14.76 -16.03 24.90
C GLN A 106 -13.37 -16.03 24.25
N CYS A 107 -12.39 -15.34 24.84
CA CYS A 107 -11.01 -15.36 24.37
C CYS A 107 -10.45 -16.79 24.35
N GLN A 108 -10.61 -17.55 25.44
CA GLN A 108 -10.14 -18.94 25.49
C GLN A 108 -10.78 -19.80 24.40
N ALA A 109 -12.07 -19.60 24.14
CA ALA A 109 -12.76 -20.33 23.09
C ALA A 109 -12.26 -19.99 21.67
N LEU A 110 -11.70 -18.81 21.44
CA LEU A 110 -11.06 -18.45 20.17
C LEU A 110 -9.64 -19.03 20.09
N VAL A 111 -8.84 -18.90 21.15
CA VAL A 111 -7.47 -19.43 21.20
C VAL A 111 -7.44 -20.96 21.04
N ARG A 112 -8.44 -21.69 21.54
CA ARG A 112 -8.58 -23.14 21.31
C ARG A 112 -8.73 -23.55 19.85
N GLU A 113 -9.18 -22.64 18.99
CA GLU A 113 -9.27 -22.87 17.55
C GLU A 113 -8.00 -22.41 16.82
N MET A 114 -7.05 -21.83 17.55
CA MET A 114 -5.76 -21.42 17.04
C MET A 114 -4.73 -22.54 17.16
N LYS A 115 -3.77 -22.52 16.23
CA LYS A 115 -2.61 -23.39 16.24
C LYS A 115 -1.43 -22.63 15.67
N VAL A 116 -0.23 -22.91 16.13
CA VAL A 116 0.98 -22.30 15.57
C VAL A 116 1.89 -23.38 15.00
N THR A 117 2.41 -23.15 13.80
CA THR A 117 3.44 -24.00 13.20
C THR A 117 4.69 -23.22 12.90
N ILE A 118 5.86 -23.82 13.11
CA ILE A 118 7.14 -23.28 12.68
C ILE A 118 7.73 -24.22 11.65
N ASP A 119 7.92 -23.74 10.42
CA ASP A 119 8.61 -24.44 9.35
C ASP A 119 10.05 -23.93 9.23
N VAL A 120 10.99 -24.74 9.71
CA VAL A 120 12.41 -24.37 9.78
C VAL A 120 13.11 -24.60 8.43
N THR A 121 13.71 -23.55 7.89
CA THR A 121 14.48 -23.60 6.63
C THR A 121 15.99 -23.55 6.86
N GLY A 122 16.45 -22.91 7.94
CA GLY A 122 17.85 -22.77 8.32
C GLY A 122 18.03 -22.68 9.84
N GLU A 123 19.25 -22.44 10.31
CA GLU A 123 19.52 -22.30 11.76
C GLU A 123 18.89 -21.03 12.33
N SER A 124 18.90 -19.93 11.57
CA SER A 124 18.32 -18.63 11.92
C SER A 124 17.18 -18.19 10.99
N SER A 125 16.57 -19.11 10.24
CA SER A 125 15.49 -18.77 9.30
C SER A 125 14.38 -19.81 9.22
N GLY A 126 13.17 -19.32 8.94
CA GLY A 126 11.98 -20.14 8.78
C GLY A 126 10.71 -19.32 8.58
N MET A 127 9.58 -19.99 8.76
CA MET A 127 8.24 -19.42 8.68
C MET A 127 7.44 -19.82 9.91
N VAL A 128 6.89 -18.86 10.63
CA VAL A 128 5.86 -19.09 11.66
C VAL A 128 4.49 -18.89 11.01
N THR A 129 3.56 -19.82 11.20
CA THR A 129 2.20 -19.70 10.69
C THR A 129 1.22 -19.88 11.83
N TYR A 130 0.42 -18.85 12.05
CA TYR A 130 -0.75 -18.87 12.92
C TYR A 130 -1.92 -19.38 12.09
N LEU A 131 -2.53 -20.47 12.51
CA LEU A 131 -3.71 -21.06 11.89
C LEU A 131 -4.92 -20.80 12.78
N PHE A 132 -6.07 -20.51 12.17
CA PHE A 132 -7.38 -20.51 12.81
C PHE A 132 -8.25 -21.56 12.09
N GLN A 133 -8.81 -22.51 12.84
CA GLN A 133 -9.55 -23.65 12.27
C GLN A 133 -8.75 -24.37 11.16
N ASP A 134 -7.47 -24.66 11.43
CA ASP A 134 -6.50 -25.28 10.50
C ASP A 134 -6.24 -24.50 9.19
N SER A 135 -6.73 -23.27 9.07
CA SER A 135 -6.48 -22.39 7.92
C SER A 135 -5.47 -21.29 8.27
N PRO A 136 -4.47 -20.99 7.42
CA PRO A 136 -3.49 -19.94 7.69
C PRO A 136 -4.18 -18.58 7.87
N LEU A 137 -3.97 -17.94 9.02
CA LEU A 137 -4.44 -16.60 9.35
C LEU A 137 -3.34 -15.57 9.14
N VAL A 138 -2.19 -15.79 9.78
CA VAL A 138 -0.98 -14.97 9.63
C VAL A 138 0.22 -15.86 9.39
N ALA A 139 1.04 -15.52 8.41
CA ALA A 139 2.34 -16.13 8.17
C ALA A 139 3.47 -15.10 8.35
N VAL A 140 4.48 -15.45 9.13
CA VAL A 140 5.62 -14.61 9.48
C VAL A 140 6.91 -15.29 9.06
N GLY A 141 7.49 -14.84 7.95
CA GLY A 141 8.81 -15.28 7.52
C GLY A 141 9.89 -14.52 8.29
N TYR A 142 10.89 -15.24 8.81
CA TYR A 142 11.96 -14.65 9.60
C TYR A 142 13.34 -15.12 9.13
N SER A 143 14.30 -14.20 9.15
CA SER A 143 15.74 -14.42 9.07
C SER A 143 16.48 -13.15 9.53
N GLU A 144 17.81 -13.20 9.61
CA GLU A 144 18.64 -12.04 9.96
C GLU A 144 18.45 -10.84 9.00
N THR A 145 18.19 -11.11 7.73
CA THR A 145 18.13 -10.09 6.67
C THR A 145 16.75 -9.92 6.05
N LEU A 146 15.78 -10.78 6.37
CA LEU A 146 14.45 -10.77 5.77
C LEU A 146 13.38 -10.94 6.84
N SER A 147 12.35 -10.11 6.78
CA SER A 147 11.10 -10.29 7.52
C SER A 147 9.93 -10.20 6.54
N SER A 148 8.96 -11.10 6.65
CA SER A 148 7.73 -11.01 5.86
C SER A 148 6.51 -11.31 6.72
N PHE A 149 5.42 -10.60 6.47
CA PHE A 149 4.16 -10.70 7.19
C PHE A 149 3.04 -10.83 6.18
N GLU A 150 2.37 -11.98 6.15
CA GLU A 150 1.26 -12.25 5.24
C GLU A 150 -0.02 -12.48 6.04
N LEU A 151 -1.06 -11.71 5.76
CA LEU A 151 -2.38 -11.80 6.37
C LEU A 151 -3.38 -12.39 5.38
N ASN A 152 -4.05 -13.47 5.77
CA ASN A 152 -5.10 -14.09 4.97
C ASN A 152 -6.49 -13.57 5.37
N PHE A 153 -7.18 -12.93 4.43
CA PHE A 153 -8.49 -12.34 4.69
C PHE A 153 -9.60 -13.37 4.87
N GLY A 154 -9.49 -14.54 4.25
CA GLY A 154 -10.46 -15.62 4.41
C GLY A 154 -10.50 -16.14 5.84
N SER A 155 -9.33 -16.45 6.41
CA SER A 155 -9.20 -16.88 7.80
C SER A 155 -9.51 -15.75 8.78
N LEU A 156 -9.18 -14.49 8.46
CA LEU A 156 -9.57 -13.34 9.27
C LEU A 156 -11.09 -13.17 9.31
N ASN A 157 -11.77 -13.34 8.18
CA ASN A 157 -13.23 -13.36 8.12
C ASN A 157 -13.81 -14.50 8.97
N ALA A 158 -13.21 -15.68 8.93
CA ALA A 158 -13.62 -16.80 9.77
C ALA A 158 -13.48 -16.48 11.27
N LEU A 159 -12.35 -15.87 11.68
CA LEU A 159 -12.11 -15.43 13.05
C LEU A 159 -13.16 -14.40 13.50
N LEU A 160 -13.39 -13.35 12.70
CA LEU A 160 -14.38 -12.31 12.99
C LEU A 160 -15.78 -12.92 13.16
N ASN A 161 -16.20 -13.80 12.24
CA ASN A 161 -17.50 -14.47 12.35
C ASN A 161 -17.61 -15.36 13.59
N ALA A 162 -16.51 -15.99 14.00
CA ALA A 162 -16.46 -16.85 15.17
C ALA A 162 -16.55 -16.04 16.47
N GLU A 163 -15.91 -14.87 16.54
CA GLU A 163 -16.02 -13.94 17.67
C GLU A 163 -17.45 -13.42 17.81
N MET A 164 -18.03 -12.98 16.69
CA MET A 164 -19.41 -12.48 16.64
C MET A 164 -20.46 -13.51 17.05
N ALA A 165 -20.28 -14.78 16.67
CA ALA A 165 -21.19 -15.85 17.09
C ALA A 165 -21.19 -16.10 18.61
N ARG A 166 -20.16 -15.62 19.32
CA ARG A 166 -19.98 -15.80 20.77
C ARG A 166 -20.52 -14.63 21.61
N ASP A 167 -20.91 -13.52 20.99
CA ASP A 167 -21.62 -12.40 21.64
C ASP A 167 -22.97 -12.12 20.93
N PRO A 168 -23.96 -13.04 21.04
CA PRO A 168 -25.23 -12.93 20.32
C PRO A 168 -26.14 -11.83 20.86
N ASP A 169 -25.89 -11.32 22.07
CA ASP A 169 -26.66 -10.22 22.67
C ASP A 169 -26.21 -8.85 22.11
N ASN A 170 -25.04 -8.81 21.46
CA ASN A 170 -24.55 -7.63 20.76
C ASN A 170 -25.12 -7.55 19.34
N SER A 171 -26.40 -7.19 19.26
CA SER A 171 -27.14 -6.99 18.01
C SER A 171 -26.58 -5.90 17.08
N GLU A 172 -25.56 -5.16 17.50
CA GLU A 172 -24.89 -4.13 16.69
C GLU A 172 -23.79 -4.70 15.80
N ILE A 173 -23.30 -5.91 16.08
CA ILE A 173 -22.23 -6.54 15.31
C ILE A 173 -22.87 -7.62 14.43
N SER A 174 -23.20 -7.26 13.19
CA SER A 174 -23.46 -8.21 12.09
C SER A 174 -22.24 -8.24 11.19
N SER A 175 -21.87 -9.41 10.66
CA SER A 175 -20.59 -9.54 9.95
C SER A 175 -20.60 -8.52 8.83
N PRO A 176 -19.62 -7.61 8.73
CA PRO A 176 -19.67 -6.57 7.72
C PRO A 176 -19.54 -7.15 6.30
N PHE A 177 -19.11 -8.41 6.18
CA PHE A 177 -18.74 -9.03 4.91
C PHE A 177 -19.49 -10.34 4.66
N ALA A 178 -20.17 -10.45 3.52
CA ALA A 178 -20.57 -11.74 2.97
C ALA A 178 -19.36 -12.51 2.41
N THR A 179 -18.35 -11.79 1.92
CA THR A 179 -17.09 -12.37 1.44
C THR A 179 -15.96 -11.42 1.78
N PHE A 180 -14.90 -11.96 2.38
CA PHE A 180 -13.65 -11.25 2.60
C PHE A 180 -12.54 -12.29 2.44
N GLN A 181 -11.85 -12.24 1.30
CA GLN A 181 -10.87 -13.24 0.89
C GLN A 181 -9.71 -12.58 0.14
N GLY A 182 -8.62 -13.34 -0.01
CA GLY A 182 -7.35 -12.85 -0.56
C GLY A 182 -6.29 -12.81 0.52
N ALA A 183 -5.11 -12.27 0.17
CA ALA A 183 -4.02 -12.13 1.11
C ALA A 183 -3.14 -10.93 0.75
N MET A 184 -2.66 -10.24 1.78
CA MET A 184 -1.68 -9.17 1.65
C MET A 184 -0.39 -9.56 2.36
N LYS A 185 0.74 -9.19 1.76
CA LYS A 185 2.06 -9.50 2.28
C LYS A 185 2.94 -8.25 2.32
N LEU A 186 3.50 -7.97 3.48
CA LEU A 186 4.58 -7.02 3.67
C LEU A 186 5.90 -7.79 3.70
N THR A 187 6.91 -7.33 2.98
CA THR A 187 8.27 -7.90 3.01
C THR A 187 9.27 -6.78 3.24
N ALA A 188 10.21 -7.01 4.14
CA ALA A 188 11.33 -6.13 4.44
C ALA A 188 12.63 -6.94 4.32
N GLU A 189 13.55 -6.48 3.48
CA GLU A 189 14.83 -7.12 3.22
C GLU A 189 15.97 -6.11 3.42
N ALA A 190 17.04 -6.54 4.09
CA ALA A 190 18.28 -5.79 4.24
C ALA A 190 19.43 -6.60 3.62
N THR A 191 20.02 -6.11 2.54
CA THR A 191 21.07 -6.83 1.80
C THR A 191 22.48 -6.41 2.23
N ASN A 192 22.62 -5.22 2.82
CA ASN A 192 23.85 -4.76 3.47
C ASN A 192 23.49 -3.94 4.71
N VAL A 193 24.05 -4.30 5.86
CA VAL A 193 23.85 -3.61 7.15
C VAL A 193 25.12 -2.89 7.62
N THR A 194 26.12 -2.78 6.74
CA THR A 194 27.37 -2.07 7.02
C THR A 194 27.12 -0.57 6.97
N SER A 195 27.55 0.15 8.01
CA SER A 195 27.42 1.61 8.07
C SER A 195 28.04 2.31 6.86
N GLY A 196 27.23 3.10 6.15
CA GLY A 196 27.62 3.86 4.95
C GLY A 196 27.55 3.06 3.65
N ALA A 197 26.99 1.85 3.67
CA ALA A 197 26.77 1.03 2.47
C ALA A 197 25.45 0.26 2.56
N GLU A 198 24.52 0.72 3.41
CA GLU A 198 23.29 0.01 3.69
C GLU A 198 22.39 -0.07 2.47
N ALA A 199 21.82 -1.25 2.24
CA ALA A 199 20.83 -1.45 1.20
C ALA A 199 19.64 -2.21 1.77
N ALA A 200 18.46 -1.68 1.52
CA ALA A 200 17.21 -2.19 2.06
C ALA A 200 16.08 -2.11 1.04
N THR A 201 15.11 -3.00 1.16
CA THR A 201 13.89 -3.01 0.37
C THR A 201 12.69 -3.26 1.27
N LEU A 202 11.64 -2.46 1.12
CA LEU A 202 10.35 -2.63 1.78
C LEU A 202 9.28 -2.72 0.70
N SER A 203 8.55 -3.84 0.65
CA SER A 203 7.50 -4.05 -0.36
C SER A 203 6.20 -4.49 0.28
N LEU A 204 5.08 -3.92 -0.19
CA LEU A 204 3.73 -4.38 0.11
C LEU A 204 3.15 -4.99 -1.16
N GLU A 205 2.53 -6.17 -1.06
CA GLU A 205 1.91 -6.86 -2.20
C GLU A 205 0.59 -7.53 -1.83
N VAL A 206 -0.26 -7.72 -2.82
CA VAL A 206 -1.40 -8.64 -2.76
C VAL A 206 -0.89 -9.99 -3.25
N SER A 207 -0.67 -10.93 -2.34
CA SER A 207 -0.15 -12.27 -2.66
C SER A 207 -1.23 -13.20 -3.21
N GLN A 208 -2.50 -12.93 -2.90
CA GLN A 208 -3.67 -13.63 -3.44
C GLN A 208 -4.77 -12.62 -3.77
N PRO A 209 -5.48 -12.76 -4.91
CA PRO A 209 -6.51 -11.81 -5.33
C PRO A 209 -7.52 -11.51 -4.22
N ILE A 210 -7.79 -10.22 -4.01
CA ILE A 210 -8.70 -9.73 -2.98
C ILE A 210 -10.11 -9.69 -3.55
N LEU A 211 -11.07 -10.22 -2.80
CA LEU A 211 -12.48 -10.00 -3.04
C LEU A 211 -13.17 -9.67 -1.71
N ILE A 212 -13.81 -8.50 -1.69
CA ILE A 212 -14.63 -8.02 -0.59
C ILE A 212 -16.05 -7.84 -1.11
N VAL A 213 -17.01 -8.44 -0.44
CA VAL A 213 -18.44 -8.25 -0.68
C VAL A 213 -19.09 -7.97 0.67
N SER A 214 -19.78 -6.84 0.79
CA SER A 214 -20.50 -6.49 2.01
C SER A 214 -21.63 -7.50 2.30
N ALA A 215 -22.07 -7.58 3.55
CA ALA A 215 -23.10 -8.54 3.95
C ALA A 215 -24.45 -8.35 3.25
N ASP A 216 -24.80 -7.11 2.88
CA ASP A 216 -25.97 -6.78 2.06
C ASP A 216 -25.75 -7.02 0.55
N ALA A 217 -24.55 -7.45 0.16
CA ALA A 217 -24.10 -7.63 -1.22
C ALA A 217 -24.17 -6.37 -2.10
N VAL A 218 -24.26 -5.20 -1.48
CA VAL A 218 -24.35 -3.90 -2.17
C VAL A 218 -22.99 -3.39 -2.62
N THR A 219 -21.97 -3.62 -1.79
CA THR A 219 -20.59 -3.18 -2.06
C THR A 219 -19.75 -4.36 -2.48
N ARG A 220 -19.01 -4.20 -3.57
CA ARG A 220 -18.03 -5.17 -4.06
C ARG A 220 -16.72 -4.46 -4.39
N ILE A 221 -15.61 -5.01 -3.90
CA ILE A 221 -14.25 -4.59 -4.25
C ILE A 221 -13.47 -5.82 -4.67
N ALA A 222 -12.86 -5.79 -5.84
CA ALA A 222 -12.03 -6.87 -6.37
C ALA A 222 -10.69 -6.32 -6.88
N ARG A 223 -9.63 -7.08 -6.64
CA ARG A 223 -8.27 -6.72 -7.04
C ARG A 223 -7.42 -7.96 -7.26
N ASP A 224 -6.64 -7.94 -8.33
CA ASP A 224 -5.72 -9.03 -8.65
C ASP A 224 -4.46 -9.02 -7.77
N ALA A 225 -3.73 -10.14 -7.79
CA ALA A 225 -2.45 -10.25 -7.13
C ALA A 225 -1.40 -9.36 -7.83
N GLY A 226 -0.52 -8.76 -7.04
CA GLY A 226 0.51 -7.85 -7.54
C GLY A 226 1.16 -7.02 -6.44
N LYS A 227 2.35 -6.49 -6.71
CA LYS A 227 2.99 -5.54 -5.81
C LYS A 227 2.18 -4.25 -5.78
N LEU A 228 2.01 -3.68 -4.60
CA LEU A 228 1.37 -2.38 -4.36
C LEU A 228 2.37 -1.23 -4.38
N PHE A 229 3.47 -1.51 -3.72
CA PHE A 229 4.43 -0.53 -3.30
C PHE A 229 5.74 -1.24 -3.05
N GLU A 230 6.82 -0.61 -3.48
CA GLU A 230 8.19 -1.04 -3.17
C GLU A 230 9.04 0.20 -2.97
N MET A 231 9.72 0.27 -1.83
CA MET A 231 10.78 1.23 -1.59
C MET A 231 12.10 0.48 -1.54
N SER A 232 13.11 1.00 -2.22
CA SER A 232 14.47 0.49 -2.10
C SER A 232 15.46 1.62 -1.88
N VAL A 233 16.50 1.29 -1.13
CA VAL A 233 17.57 2.21 -0.72
C VAL A 233 18.90 1.54 -1.01
N ASP A 234 19.83 2.32 -1.53
CA ASP A 234 21.24 1.94 -1.64
C ASP A 234 22.11 3.13 -1.22
N ALA A 235 22.42 3.18 0.08
CA ALA A 235 23.25 4.21 0.68
C ALA A 235 24.71 4.15 0.20
N GLY A 236 25.17 3.01 -0.33
CA GLY A 236 26.52 2.92 -0.90
C GLY A 236 26.66 3.73 -2.20
N ASN A 237 25.55 3.98 -2.89
CA ASN A 237 25.48 4.73 -4.14
C ASN A 237 24.64 6.01 -4.02
N ASP A 238 24.25 6.41 -2.81
CA ASP A 238 23.39 7.58 -2.55
C ASP A 238 22.09 7.61 -3.39
N ASN A 239 21.51 6.43 -3.61
CA ASN A 239 20.32 6.25 -4.44
C ASN A 239 19.14 5.70 -3.63
N GLY A 240 17.94 6.08 -4.05
CA GLY A 240 16.70 5.54 -3.53
C GLY A 240 15.64 5.45 -4.63
N SER A 241 14.70 4.53 -4.49
CA SER A 241 13.56 4.46 -5.41
C SER A 241 12.28 4.05 -4.68
N ILE A 242 11.16 4.61 -5.14
CA ILE A 242 9.81 4.28 -4.71
C ILE A 242 9.02 3.89 -5.96
N THR A 243 8.57 2.65 -6.01
CA THR A 243 7.64 2.17 -7.02
C THR A 243 6.27 2.01 -6.40
N LEU A 244 5.27 2.58 -7.04
CA LEU A 244 3.85 2.42 -6.74
C LEU A 244 3.23 1.68 -7.92
N ASP A 245 2.49 0.62 -7.64
CA ASP A 245 1.72 -0.12 -8.62
C ASP A 245 0.41 -0.59 -7.97
N VAL A 246 -0.68 0.16 -8.17
CA VAL A 246 -1.96 -0.24 -7.59
C VAL A 246 -2.55 -1.44 -8.35
N GLY A 247 -2.09 -1.75 -9.56
CA GLY A 247 -2.69 -2.76 -10.40
C GLY A 247 -4.19 -2.53 -10.67
N ALA A 248 -4.84 -3.52 -11.26
CA ALA A 248 -6.26 -3.42 -11.57
C ALA A 248 -7.12 -3.43 -10.28
N LEU A 249 -8.08 -2.51 -10.22
CA LEU A 249 -9.04 -2.37 -9.13
C LEU A 249 -10.45 -2.19 -9.70
N GLU A 250 -11.35 -3.09 -9.31
CA GLU A 250 -12.78 -2.98 -9.57
C GLU A 250 -13.49 -2.68 -8.25
N ALA A 251 -14.31 -1.63 -8.22
CA ALA A 251 -15.16 -1.34 -7.07
C ALA A 251 -16.58 -0.99 -7.54
N SER A 252 -17.59 -1.41 -6.80
CA SER A 252 -18.97 -1.00 -7.02
C SER A 252 -19.75 -0.90 -5.73
N SER A 253 -20.72 0.01 -5.69
CA SER A 253 -21.65 0.21 -4.59
C SER A 253 -23.01 0.68 -5.11
N ALA A 254 -24.10 0.38 -4.39
CA ALA A 254 -25.39 0.98 -4.70
C ALA A 254 -25.48 2.41 -4.15
N ARG A 255 -26.19 3.26 -4.91
CA ARG A 255 -26.56 4.63 -4.57
C ARG A 255 -28.05 4.78 -4.86
N GLY A 256 -28.90 4.51 -3.88
CA GLY A 256 -30.35 4.43 -4.08
C GLY A 256 -30.69 3.22 -4.95
N ASP A 257 -31.41 3.45 -6.04
CA ASP A 257 -31.75 2.41 -7.03
C ASP A 257 -30.66 2.21 -8.11
N SER A 258 -29.60 3.03 -8.10
CA SER A 258 -28.53 3.00 -9.09
C SER A 258 -27.26 2.31 -8.57
N GLN A 259 -26.43 1.78 -9.47
CA GLN A 259 -25.12 1.20 -9.19
C GLN A 259 -24.01 2.15 -9.63
N LEU A 260 -23.17 2.58 -8.69
CA LEU A 260 -21.92 3.28 -8.95
C LEU A 260 -20.80 2.25 -9.09
N SER A 261 -19.97 2.39 -10.12
CA SER A 261 -18.85 1.51 -10.39
C SER A 261 -17.60 2.29 -10.76
N TYR A 262 -16.45 1.74 -10.36
CA TYR A 262 -15.11 2.22 -10.61
C TYR A 262 -14.31 1.06 -11.20
N ASP A 263 -13.65 1.31 -12.32
CA ASP A 263 -12.82 0.34 -13.02
C ASP A 263 -11.49 1.02 -13.35
N LEU A 264 -10.46 0.66 -12.59
CA LEU A 264 -9.09 1.13 -12.76
C LEU A 264 -8.27 -0.03 -13.31
N SER A 265 -7.67 0.13 -14.49
CA SER A 265 -6.82 -0.93 -15.06
C SER A 265 -5.43 -1.02 -14.42
N GLY A 266 -4.97 0.08 -13.82
CA GLY A 266 -3.70 0.19 -13.13
C GLY A 266 -3.44 1.62 -12.69
N LEU A 267 -2.56 1.81 -11.71
CA LEU A 267 -1.91 3.10 -11.46
C LEU A 267 -0.47 2.78 -11.12
N SER A 268 0.44 3.22 -11.96
CA SER A 268 1.87 2.97 -11.79
C SER A 268 2.64 4.28 -11.71
N ALA A 269 3.70 4.31 -10.91
CA ALA A 269 4.73 5.34 -10.93
C ALA A 269 6.00 4.81 -10.28
N THR A 270 7.15 5.13 -10.84
CA THR A 270 8.46 4.89 -10.23
C THR A 270 9.15 6.22 -10.03
N ILE A 271 9.51 6.53 -8.80
CA ILE A 271 10.27 7.72 -8.41
C ILE A 271 11.68 7.26 -8.05
N GLU A 272 12.69 7.83 -8.68
CA GLU A 272 14.09 7.56 -8.42
C GLU A 272 14.77 8.84 -7.93
N LEU A 273 15.50 8.72 -6.83
CA LEU A 273 16.37 9.73 -6.28
C LEU A 273 17.81 9.30 -6.57
N VAL A 274 18.56 10.14 -7.25
CA VAL A 274 19.93 9.85 -7.68
C VAL A 274 20.89 10.86 -7.08
N ASN A 275 22.04 10.39 -6.58
CA ASN A 275 23.10 11.20 -5.98
C ASN A 275 22.59 12.15 -4.88
N ASN A 276 22.06 11.64 -3.78
CA ASN A 276 21.56 12.45 -2.66
C ASN A 276 20.45 13.45 -3.06
N ALA A 277 19.57 13.06 -3.98
CA ALA A 277 18.45 13.86 -4.47
C ALA A 277 18.83 15.09 -5.33
N ASP A 278 20.06 15.17 -5.84
CA ASP A 278 20.46 16.14 -6.88
C ASP A 278 19.55 16.04 -8.13
N GLN A 279 19.07 14.82 -8.41
CA GLN A 279 18.15 14.51 -9.49
C GLN A 279 16.98 13.65 -8.96
N LEU A 280 15.76 14.09 -9.30
CA LEU A 280 14.55 13.31 -9.12
C LEU A 280 14.02 12.92 -10.49
N THR A 281 13.87 11.62 -10.72
CA THR A 281 13.28 11.08 -11.95
C THR A 281 11.97 10.39 -11.61
N VAL A 282 10.90 10.73 -12.31
CA VAL A 282 9.64 10.00 -12.28
C VAL A 282 9.48 9.28 -13.61
N SER A 283 9.21 7.98 -13.58
CA SER A 283 8.99 7.17 -14.77
C SER A 283 7.73 6.32 -14.62
N ASN A 284 7.19 5.85 -15.75
CA ASN A 284 6.00 5.01 -15.83
C ASN A 284 4.78 5.57 -15.07
N LEU A 285 4.64 6.90 -14.99
CA LEU A 285 3.46 7.52 -14.40
C LEU A 285 2.28 7.31 -15.35
N SER A 286 1.33 6.48 -14.98
CA SER A 286 0.20 6.08 -15.84
C SER A 286 -1.05 5.71 -15.04
N VAL A 287 -2.21 5.73 -15.68
CA VAL A 287 -3.48 5.18 -15.14
C VAL A 287 -3.77 3.79 -15.78
N GLY A 288 -2.70 3.04 -16.07
CA GLY A 288 -2.76 1.70 -16.63
C GLY A 288 -2.99 1.64 -18.14
N GLU A 289 -3.14 0.43 -18.68
CA GLU A 289 -3.30 0.20 -20.13
C GLU A 289 -4.69 0.60 -20.66
N SER A 290 -5.66 0.81 -19.77
CA SER A 290 -7.02 1.25 -20.09
C SER A 290 -7.43 2.41 -19.18
N PRO A 291 -8.21 3.39 -19.69
CA PRO A 291 -8.64 4.52 -18.89
C PRO A 291 -9.36 4.10 -17.60
N LEU A 292 -9.16 4.85 -16.52
CA LEU A 292 -10.03 4.79 -15.35
C LEU A 292 -11.45 5.15 -15.78
N ARG A 293 -12.41 4.29 -15.47
CA ARG A 293 -13.83 4.51 -15.75
C ARG A 293 -14.61 4.62 -14.46
N ILE A 294 -15.43 5.65 -14.37
CA ILE A 294 -16.44 5.82 -13.31
C ILE A 294 -17.79 5.79 -14.00
N ALA A 295 -18.64 4.84 -13.63
CA ALA A 295 -19.93 4.64 -14.29
C ALA A 295 -21.10 4.54 -13.29
N LEU A 296 -22.26 5.07 -13.68
CA LEU A 296 -23.54 4.94 -12.98
C LEU A 296 -24.49 4.13 -13.87
N ASP A 297 -25.01 3.01 -13.37
CA ASP A 297 -25.88 2.10 -14.11
C ASP A 297 -25.30 1.67 -15.48
N ASN A 298 -24.00 1.39 -15.49
CA ASN A 298 -23.18 1.06 -16.67
C ASN A 298 -23.03 2.19 -17.70
N SER A 299 -23.39 3.43 -17.37
CA SER A 299 -23.13 4.61 -18.19
C SER A 299 -21.91 5.36 -17.63
N ASP A 300 -20.89 5.56 -18.46
CA ASP A 300 -19.67 6.27 -18.05
C ASP A 300 -20.02 7.73 -17.69
N VAL A 301 -19.72 8.12 -16.44
CA VAL A 301 -19.81 9.49 -15.92
C VAL A 301 -18.49 10.21 -16.05
N ALA A 302 -17.38 9.48 -15.86
CA ALA A 302 -16.04 10.01 -16.06
C ALA A 302 -15.13 8.94 -16.65
N VAL A 303 -14.26 9.36 -17.57
CA VAL A 303 -13.20 8.52 -18.14
C VAL A 303 -11.90 9.29 -18.11
N VAL A 304 -10.88 8.75 -17.44
CA VAL A 304 -9.55 9.37 -17.32
C VAL A 304 -8.52 8.46 -17.96
N GLY A 305 -7.97 8.89 -19.09
CA GLY A 305 -6.81 8.27 -19.73
C GLY A 305 -5.55 9.08 -19.44
N LEU A 306 -4.48 8.38 -19.08
CA LEU A 306 -3.16 8.95 -18.95
C LEU A 306 -2.16 7.90 -19.43
N ASP A 307 -1.56 8.15 -20.59
CA ASP A 307 -0.54 7.28 -21.13
C ASP A 307 0.73 7.35 -20.25
N ALA A 308 1.48 6.25 -20.22
CA ALA A 308 2.67 6.16 -19.40
C ALA A 308 3.73 7.19 -19.86
N PHE A 309 4.07 8.11 -18.96
CA PHE A 309 5.10 9.11 -19.22
C PHE A 309 6.07 9.22 -18.04
N GLY A 310 7.15 9.98 -18.24
CA GLY A 310 8.13 10.27 -17.22
C GLY A 310 8.63 11.69 -17.32
N PHE A 311 9.24 12.17 -16.24
CA PHE A 311 9.90 13.45 -16.20
C PHE A 311 11.05 13.47 -15.20
N THR A 312 12.02 14.32 -15.46
CA THR A 312 13.18 14.57 -14.60
C THR A 312 13.14 16.00 -14.07
N VAL A 313 13.47 16.15 -12.80
CA VAL A 313 13.68 17.44 -12.12
C VAL A 313 15.12 17.50 -11.62
N THR A 314 15.83 18.57 -12.01
CA THR A 314 17.20 18.83 -11.54
C THR A 314 17.24 20.05 -10.62
N GLU A 315 17.99 19.95 -9.52
CA GLU A 315 18.04 20.95 -8.45
C GLU A 315 18.48 22.35 -8.94
N GLN A 316 19.30 22.44 -9.99
CA GLN A 316 19.93 23.70 -10.42
C GLN A 316 19.04 24.67 -11.21
N GLY A 317 17.78 24.33 -11.50
CA GLY A 317 16.95 25.19 -12.37
C GLY A 317 15.44 25.22 -12.12
N GLY A 318 14.89 24.31 -11.29
CA GLY A 318 13.43 24.15 -11.21
C GLY A 318 12.80 23.82 -12.58
N GLU A 319 13.60 23.23 -13.47
CA GLU A 319 13.20 22.81 -14.81
C GLU A 319 12.66 21.38 -14.73
N PHE A 320 11.52 21.16 -15.38
CA PHE A 320 10.88 19.88 -15.54
C PHE A 320 11.10 19.44 -16.98
N VAL A 321 11.86 18.37 -17.19
CA VAL A 321 12.09 17.81 -18.51
C VAL A 321 11.23 16.57 -18.66
N LEU A 322 10.35 16.54 -19.66
CA LEU A 322 9.57 15.34 -19.96
C LEU A 322 10.44 14.31 -20.68
N ASP A 323 10.50 13.09 -20.16
CA ASP A 323 11.25 11.98 -20.74
C ASP A 323 10.40 11.13 -21.71
N GLY A 324 9.07 11.24 -21.60
CA GLY A 324 8.08 10.65 -22.50
C GLY A 324 6.96 11.63 -22.85
N ASP A 325 6.16 11.30 -23.86
CA ASP A 325 5.00 12.10 -24.24
C ASP A 325 3.96 12.05 -23.11
N LEU A 326 3.53 13.22 -22.62
CA LEU A 326 2.40 13.32 -21.69
C LEU A 326 1.13 13.48 -22.53
N ASP A 327 0.28 12.47 -22.47
CA ASP A 327 -1.05 12.49 -23.08
C ASP A 327 -2.10 12.23 -22.01
N LEU A 328 -2.77 13.31 -21.58
CA LEU A 328 -3.88 13.28 -20.64
C LEU A 328 -5.20 13.49 -21.39
N ARG A 329 -6.16 12.62 -21.11
CA ARG A 329 -7.54 12.75 -21.60
C ARG A 329 -8.53 12.56 -20.47
N LEU A 330 -9.37 13.56 -20.23
CA LEU A 330 -10.46 13.51 -19.26
C LEU A 330 -11.78 13.75 -19.99
N VAL A 331 -12.69 12.77 -19.91
CA VAL A 331 -14.07 12.90 -20.36
C VAL A 331 -14.95 12.96 -19.12
N LEU A 332 -15.79 13.99 -19.03
CA LEU A 332 -16.82 14.13 -18.00
C LEU A 332 -18.17 14.16 -18.68
N ASN A 333 -19.02 13.20 -18.37
CA ASN A 333 -20.40 13.16 -18.80
C ASN A 333 -21.26 13.56 -17.60
N GLU A 334 -21.90 14.72 -17.68
CA GLU A 334 -22.83 15.13 -16.64
C GLU A 334 -24.11 14.29 -16.73
N ILE A 335 -24.34 13.43 -15.72
CA ILE A 335 -25.63 12.79 -15.51
C ILE A 335 -26.43 13.68 -14.56
N LEU A 336 -27.27 14.55 -15.14
CA LEU A 336 -28.23 15.36 -14.39
C LEU A 336 -29.43 14.50 -14.01
N ASP A 337 -29.62 14.27 -12.70
CA ASP A 337 -30.76 13.53 -12.16
C ASP A 337 -31.95 14.46 -11.86
N ASN A 338 -32.93 14.50 -12.79
CA ASN A 338 -34.36 14.24 -12.52
C ASN A 338 -35.23 14.71 -13.71
N ASP A 339 -35.90 13.75 -14.33
CA ASP A 339 -37.20 13.89 -15.02
C ASP A 339 -37.30 14.57 -16.40
N THR A 340 -36.21 15.04 -17.00
CA THR A 340 -36.21 15.42 -18.43
C THR A 340 -34.89 15.07 -19.11
N VAL A 341 -34.92 14.13 -20.06
CA VAL A 341 -33.91 14.06 -21.13
C VAL A 341 -33.90 15.42 -21.83
N VAL A 342 -32.75 16.07 -21.99
CA VAL A 342 -32.16 16.53 -23.27
C VAL A 342 -30.74 17.06 -23.01
N ASP A 343 -29.81 16.60 -23.85
CA ASP A 343 -28.37 16.90 -23.98
C ASP A 343 -27.46 16.50 -22.81
N SER A 344 -26.87 15.31 -22.95
CA SER A 344 -25.64 14.95 -22.23
C SER A 344 -24.59 16.02 -22.51
N MET A 345 -24.28 16.86 -21.52
CA MET A 345 -23.10 17.71 -21.61
C MET A 345 -21.88 16.84 -21.35
N SER A 346 -21.14 16.55 -22.41
CA SER A 346 -19.82 15.95 -22.32
C SER A 346 -18.78 17.07 -22.34
N SER A 347 -17.97 17.16 -21.29
CA SER A 347 -16.74 17.94 -21.33
C SER A 347 -15.56 17.02 -21.65
N LEU A 348 -14.70 17.44 -22.58
CA LEU A 348 -13.47 16.73 -22.94
C LEU A 348 -12.29 17.67 -22.73
N LEU A 349 -11.41 17.29 -21.81
CA LEU A 349 -10.11 17.92 -21.61
C LEU A 349 -9.03 17.03 -22.22
N GLU A 350 -8.19 17.61 -23.06
CA GLU A 350 -7.01 16.96 -23.65
C GLU A 350 -5.78 17.85 -23.38
N LEU A 351 -4.70 17.23 -22.89
CA LEU A 351 -3.40 17.86 -22.72
C LEU A 351 -2.35 16.93 -23.33
N THR A 352 -1.65 17.43 -24.34
CA THR A 352 -0.54 16.73 -25.00
C THR A 352 0.73 17.55 -24.89
N VAL A 353 1.78 16.97 -24.32
CA VAL A 353 3.12 17.57 -24.21
C VAL A 353 4.16 16.57 -24.75
N PRO A 354 4.87 16.90 -25.84
CA PRO A 354 5.88 16.01 -26.40
C PRO A 354 7.05 15.74 -25.47
N ALA A 355 7.64 14.55 -25.58
CA ALA A 355 8.90 14.19 -24.95
C ALA A 355 10.02 15.19 -25.30
N GLY A 356 10.90 15.44 -24.33
CA GLY A 356 11.96 16.44 -24.42
C GLY A 356 11.48 17.88 -24.18
N THR A 357 10.18 18.11 -23.90
CA THR A 357 9.69 19.41 -23.49
C THR A 357 10.29 19.81 -22.14
N VAL A 358 10.81 21.04 -22.07
CA VAL A 358 11.36 21.64 -20.85
C VAL A 358 10.36 22.68 -20.36
N LEU A 359 9.78 22.47 -19.19
CA LEU A 359 8.88 23.40 -18.53
C LEU A 359 9.63 24.09 -17.38
N ARG A 360 9.51 25.42 -17.31
CA ARG A 360 10.19 26.22 -16.27
C ARG A 360 9.22 27.17 -15.60
N LYS A 361 9.14 27.08 -14.27
CA LYS A 361 8.36 28.02 -13.47
C LYS A 361 9.03 29.40 -13.46
N GLN A 362 8.27 30.43 -13.81
CA GLN A 362 8.69 31.81 -13.76
C GLN A 362 8.47 32.42 -12.36
N ALA A 363 9.13 33.55 -12.08
CA ALA A 363 9.00 34.26 -10.81
C ALA A 363 7.57 34.74 -10.53
N ASN A 364 6.77 35.00 -11.58
CA ASN A 364 5.37 35.39 -11.48
C ASN A 364 4.40 34.21 -11.26
N GLY A 365 4.90 32.97 -11.24
CA GLY A 365 4.11 31.75 -11.07
C GLY A 365 3.73 31.05 -12.38
N ALA A 366 3.81 31.73 -13.52
CA ALA A 366 3.52 31.16 -14.83
C ALA A 366 4.50 30.05 -15.22
N ILE A 367 4.09 29.15 -16.10
CA ILE A 367 4.92 28.08 -16.64
C ILE A 367 5.35 28.44 -18.06
N GLU A 368 6.66 28.52 -18.28
CA GLU A 368 7.27 28.72 -19.59
C GLU A 368 7.56 27.39 -20.26
N VAL A 369 7.29 27.30 -21.57
CA VAL A 369 7.84 26.24 -22.42
C VAL A 369 9.25 26.64 -22.84
N ALA A 370 10.27 26.26 -22.07
CA ALA A 370 11.65 26.65 -22.32
C ALA A 370 12.30 25.89 -23.51
N GLY A 371 11.78 24.71 -23.86
CA GLY A 371 12.28 23.88 -24.96
C GLY A 371 11.36 22.71 -25.32
N GLY A 372 11.61 22.05 -26.45
CA GLY A 372 11.00 20.77 -26.87
C GLY A 372 9.54 20.75 -27.32
N GLY A 373 8.73 21.77 -26.98
CA GLY A 373 7.28 21.84 -27.25
C GLY A 373 6.83 21.74 -28.73
N PRO A 374 5.54 22.01 -29.04
CA PRO A 374 4.62 22.81 -28.23
C PRO A 374 3.80 22.01 -27.22
N VAL A 375 3.33 22.69 -26.17
CA VAL A 375 2.29 22.19 -25.25
C VAL A 375 0.93 22.48 -25.86
N ASN A 376 0.08 21.45 -25.97
CA ASN A 376 -1.27 21.57 -26.51
C ASN A 376 -2.30 21.30 -25.43
N TYR A 377 -3.20 22.26 -25.23
CA TYR A 377 -4.35 22.15 -24.33
C TYR A 377 -5.63 22.35 -25.13
N SER A 378 -6.62 21.49 -24.91
CA SER A 378 -7.94 21.58 -25.51
C SER A 378 -9.00 21.25 -24.48
N LEU A 379 -9.96 22.15 -24.28
CA LEU A 379 -11.15 21.96 -23.48
C LEU A 379 -12.37 22.12 -24.38
N THR A 380 -13.10 21.04 -24.60
CA THR A 380 -14.38 21.04 -25.30
C THR A 380 -15.50 20.97 -24.27
N THR A 381 -16.42 21.91 -24.30
CA THR A 381 -17.65 21.93 -23.49
C THR A 381 -18.86 22.13 -24.41
N ALA A 382 -20.07 22.19 -23.84
CA ALA A 382 -21.27 22.52 -24.62
C ALA A 382 -21.22 23.93 -25.24
N ASP A 383 -20.48 24.86 -24.64
CA ASP A 383 -20.37 26.24 -25.10
C ASP A 383 -19.34 26.40 -26.24
N GLY A 384 -18.54 25.37 -26.52
CA GLY A 384 -17.58 25.34 -27.62
C GLY A 384 -16.25 24.70 -27.26
N VAL A 385 -15.24 24.96 -28.09
CA VAL A 385 -13.88 24.44 -27.94
C VAL A 385 -12.96 25.60 -27.56
N ASN A 386 -12.28 25.51 -26.42
CA ASN A 386 -11.17 26.37 -26.05
C ASN A 386 -9.85 25.62 -26.28
N GLN A 387 -8.97 26.17 -27.11
CA GLN A 387 -7.68 25.59 -27.43
C GLN A 387 -6.57 26.58 -27.17
N LEU A 388 -5.50 26.08 -26.57
CA LEU A 388 -4.28 26.83 -26.34
C LEU A 388 -3.08 25.99 -26.78
N VAL A 389 -2.23 26.59 -27.59
CA VAL A 389 -0.92 26.06 -27.95
C VAL A 389 0.11 27.02 -27.37
N LEU A 390 1.07 26.49 -26.60
CA LEU A 390 2.21 27.23 -26.10
C LEU A 390 3.47 26.74 -26.80
N ASP A 391 4.05 27.62 -27.61
CA ASP A 391 5.32 27.38 -28.28
C ASP A 391 6.50 27.68 -27.36
N VAL A 392 7.71 27.31 -27.79
CA VAL A 392 8.94 27.60 -27.07
C VAL A 392 9.09 29.11 -26.82
N GLY A 393 9.33 29.49 -25.56
CA GLY A 393 9.44 30.86 -25.06
C GLY A 393 8.10 31.50 -24.67
N GLU A 394 6.99 30.78 -24.79
CA GLU A 394 5.68 31.26 -24.34
C GLU A 394 5.34 30.75 -22.93
N CYS A 395 4.53 31.53 -22.21
CA CYS A 395 4.08 31.20 -20.87
C CYS A 395 2.57 31.00 -20.79
N GLY A 396 2.17 29.99 -20.02
CA GLY A 396 0.79 29.73 -19.63
C GLY A 396 0.57 29.96 -18.13
N ASP A 397 -0.61 30.47 -17.78
CA ASP A 397 -1.08 30.57 -16.39
C ASP A 397 -2.60 30.37 -16.33
N ASN A 398 -3.13 30.10 -15.13
CA ASN A 398 -4.56 30.02 -14.89
C ASN A 398 -5.15 31.44 -14.91
N GLY A 399 -6.01 31.71 -15.89
CA GLY A 399 -6.74 32.96 -16.00
C GLY A 399 -7.81 33.11 -14.91
N ALA A 400 -8.49 34.26 -14.90
CA ALA A 400 -9.53 34.59 -13.91
C ALA A 400 -10.76 33.65 -13.90
N ASP A 401 -10.92 32.82 -14.94
CA ASP A 401 -12.01 31.86 -15.11
C ASP A 401 -11.51 30.39 -15.01
N ASP A 402 -10.37 30.14 -14.36
CA ASP A 402 -9.73 28.82 -14.20
C ASP A 402 -9.40 28.10 -15.53
N GLN A 403 -9.26 28.86 -16.62
CA GLN A 403 -8.82 28.37 -17.92
C GLN A 403 -7.35 28.71 -18.16
N LEU A 404 -6.61 27.80 -18.78
CA LEU A 404 -5.23 28.06 -19.18
C LEU A 404 -5.21 29.18 -20.24
N GLN A 405 -4.43 30.23 -20.01
CA GLN A 405 -4.29 31.36 -20.92
C GLN A 405 -2.83 31.70 -21.16
N ARG A 406 -2.53 32.25 -22.34
CA ARG A 406 -1.20 32.78 -22.64
C ARG A 406 -0.95 34.07 -21.84
N VAL A 407 0.16 34.12 -21.13
CA VAL A 407 0.59 35.29 -20.35
C VAL A 407 2.01 35.73 -20.70
N ASN A 408 2.41 36.90 -20.21
CA ASN A 408 3.81 37.31 -20.30
C ASN A 408 4.65 36.52 -19.31
N CYS A 409 5.83 36.10 -19.74
CA CYS A 409 6.79 35.38 -18.89
C CYS A 409 7.49 36.24 -17.82
N ASN A 410 7.29 37.57 -17.86
CA ASN A 410 7.96 38.53 -16.97
C ASN A 410 7.16 38.84 -15.71
#